data_AF-A0AAU6TPL3-F1
#
_entry.id   AF-A0AAU6TPL3-F1
#
_cell.length_a   1.000
_cell.length_b   1.000
_cell.length_c   1.000
_cell.angle_alpha   90.00
_cell.angle_beta   90.00
_cell.angle_gamma   90.00
#
_symmetry.space_group_name_H-M   'P 1'
#
loop_
_entity.id
_entity.type
_entity.pdbx_description
1 polymer ?
#
loop_
_entity_poly.entity_id
_entity_poly.type
_entity_poly.pdbx_seq_one_letter_code
_entity_poly.pdbx_strand_id
1 'polypeptide(L)'
;MQEFLAYLGGASVIVGFLSWLFRQTIERVLSEYISSKAKRRNYVFEQIHARKIESISKLYEASVQASDATSYVVRMQGELEKERVLSLELDVKKFAEQYRLAKLWLSDDVCNLVDQLLDQHSAFYQVVRGYQLKQSGLGKTLDSNMLDLWTRADNELPLIQSKLCEAFKAELAKISP
;
A
#
# COMPACT_ATOMS: atom_id res chain seq x y z
N MET A 1 36.20 -72.62 1.74
CA MET A 1 34.76 -72.25 1.72
C MET A 1 34.39 -71.27 2.83
N GLN A 2 34.83 -71.46 4.08
CA GLN A 2 34.55 -70.52 5.19
C GLN A 2 35.15 -69.12 5.00
N GLU A 3 36.37 -69.00 4.47
CA GLU A 3 37.00 -67.68 4.21
C GLU A 3 36.25 -66.86 3.14
N PHE A 4 35.66 -67.51 2.13
CA PHE A 4 34.90 -66.85 1.07
C PHE A 4 33.54 -66.33 1.58
N LEU A 5 32.89 -67.07 2.48
CA LEU A 5 31.67 -66.65 3.17
C LEU A 5 31.91 -65.51 4.17
N ALA A 6 33.06 -65.50 4.86
CA ALA A 6 33.45 -64.39 5.72
C ALA A 6 33.74 -63.10 4.92
N TYR A 7 34.33 -63.22 3.72
CA TYR A 7 34.56 -62.11 2.81
C TYR A 7 33.24 -61.52 2.26
N LEU A 8 32.28 -62.38 1.88
CA LEU A 8 30.94 -61.96 1.44
C LEU A 8 30.12 -61.35 2.58
N GLY A 9 30.22 -61.91 3.80
CA GLY A 9 29.61 -61.36 5.01
C GLY A 9 30.17 -59.97 5.34
N GLY A 10 31.49 -59.80 5.34
CA GLY A 10 32.16 -58.52 5.53
C GLY A 10 31.79 -57.48 4.47
N ALA A 11 31.73 -57.88 3.20
CA ALA A 11 31.29 -57.00 2.12
C ALA A 11 29.82 -56.54 2.30
N SER A 12 28.93 -57.42 2.75
CA SER A 12 27.52 -57.07 3.00
C SER A 12 27.34 -56.08 4.15
N VAL A 13 28.13 -56.20 5.22
CA VAL A 13 28.15 -55.27 6.36
C VAL A 13 28.71 -53.91 5.94
N ILE A 14 29.77 -53.89 5.12
CA ILE A 14 30.37 -52.66 4.59
C ILE A 14 29.37 -51.93 3.67
N VAL A 15 28.68 -52.65 2.78
CA VAL A 15 27.66 -52.08 1.89
C VAL A 15 26.46 -51.55 2.69
N GLY A 16 26.04 -52.27 3.73
CA GLY A 16 24.97 -51.81 4.64
C GLY A 16 25.37 -50.55 5.41
N PHE A 17 26.61 -50.48 5.90
CA PHE A 17 27.16 -49.31 6.59
C PHE A 17 27.30 -48.10 5.65
N LEU A 18 27.79 -48.31 4.43
CA LEU A 18 27.87 -47.26 3.40
C LEU A 18 26.48 -46.76 3.00
N SER A 19 25.50 -47.66 2.86
CA SER A 19 24.10 -47.30 2.57
C SER A 19 23.47 -46.49 3.71
N TRP A 20 23.77 -46.86 4.96
CA TRP A 20 23.33 -46.12 6.14
C TRP A 20 23.95 -44.72 6.23
N LEU A 21 25.26 -44.60 5.98
CA LEU A 21 25.95 -43.31 5.90
C LEU A 21 25.38 -42.43 4.79
N PHE A 22 25.19 -42.99 3.59
CA PHE A 22 24.58 -42.26 2.48
C PHE A 22 23.18 -41.74 2.82
N ARG A 23 22.35 -42.58 3.46
CA ARG A 23 21.01 -42.20 3.89
C ARG A 23 21.04 -41.07 4.93
N GLN A 24 21.90 -41.17 5.94
CA GLN A 24 22.10 -40.12 6.95
C GLN A 24 22.56 -38.79 6.31
N THR A 25 23.50 -38.84 5.37
CA THR A 25 23.99 -37.64 4.67
C THR A 25 22.88 -36.99 3.83
N ILE A 26 22.12 -37.79 3.07
CA ILE A 26 21.02 -37.28 2.24
C ILE A 26 19.91 -36.67 3.10
N GLU A 27 19.50 -37.33 4.19
CA GLU A 27 18.47 -36.82 5.11
C GLU A 27 18.89 -35.49 5.75
N ARG A 28 20.16 -35.36 6.14
CA ARG A 28 20.71 -34.12 6.69
C ARG A 28 20.72 -32.99 5.67
N VAL A 29 21.20 -33.26 4.45
CA VAL A 29 21.22 -32.26 3.36
C VAL A 29 19.82 -31.83 2.96
N LEU A 30 18.86 -32.76 2.87
CA LEU A 30 17.45 -32.41 2.59
C LEU A 30 16.86 -31.55 3.71
N SER A 31 17.11 -31.89 4.97
CA SER A 31 16.61 -31.12 6.11
C SER A 31 17.18 -29.70 6.14
N GLU A 32 18.50 -29.55 5.90
CA GLU A 32 19.15 -28.24 5.78
C GLU A 32 18.61 -27.44 4.58
N TYR A 33 18.39 -28.08 3.44
CA TYR A 33 17.82 -27.42 2.26
C TYR A 33 16.36 -26.98 2.48
N ILE A 34 15.51 -27.84 3.06
CA ILE A 34 14.12 -27.54 3.36
C ILE A 34 14.01 -26.43 4.40
N SER A 35 14.81 -26.50 5.47
CA SER A 35 14.84 -25.46 6.52
C SER A 35 15.36 -24.13 5.99
N SER A 36 16.39 -24.12 5.15
CA SER A 36 16.89 -22.91 4.47
C SER A 36 15.83 -22.30 3.54
N LYS A 37 15.15 -23.13 2.75
CA LYS A 37 14.04 -22.69 1.87
C LYS A 37 12.84 -22.18 2.68
N ALA A 38 12.54 -22.78 3.82
CA ALA A 38 11.50 -22.31 4.75
C ALA A 38 11.88 -20.95 5.35
N LYS A 39 13.12 -20.80 5.86
CA LYS A 39 13.64 -19.52 6.37
C LYS A 39 13.59 -18.42 5.32
N ARG A 40 14.02 -18.70 4.09
CA ARG A 40 13.98 -17.74 2.98
C ARG A 40 12.56 -17.34 2.62
N ARG A 41 11.61 -18.28 2.60
CA ARG A 41 10.19 -17.98 2.37
C ARG A 41 9.61 -17.11 3.46
N ASN A 42 9.89 -17.42 4.73
CA ASN A 42 9.44 -16.60 5.85
C ASN A 42 10.01 -15.18 5.78
N TYR A 43 11.31 -15.04 5.47
CA TYR A 43 11.94 -13.73 5.30
C TYR A 43 11.31 -12.91 4.15
N VAL A 44 11.09 -13.53 2.99
CA VAL A 44 10.42 -12.87 1.85
C VAL A 44 8.99 -12.49 2.20
N PHE A 45 8.27 -13.36 2.92
CA PHE A 45 6.93 -13.11 3.40
C PHE A 45 6.88 -11.90 4.34
N GLU A 46 7.75 -11.86 5.35
CA GLU A 46 7.89 -10.72 6.27
C GLU A 46 8.21 -9.42 5.53
N GLN A 47 9.12 -9.44 4.54
CA GLN A 47 9.43 -8.27 3.72
C GLN A 47 8.23 -7.78 2.90
N ILE A 48 7.45 -8.70 2.31
CA ILE A 48 6.25 -8.34 1.55
C ILE A 48 5.21 -7.71 2.47
N HIS A 49 4.99 -8.27 3.66
CA HIS A 49 4.06 -7.71 4.65
C HIS A 49 4.50 -6.34 5.13
N ALA A 50 5.78 -6.16 5.45
CA ALA A 50 6.33 -4.85 5.84
C ALA A 50 6.13 -3.80 4.73
N ARG A 51 6.43 -4.16 3.48
CA ARG A 51 6.24 -3.27 2.33
C ARG A 51 4.77 -2.96 2.05
N LYS A 52 3.88 -3.93 2.28
CA LYS A 52 2.43 -3.75 2.18
C LYS A 52 1.95 -2.72 3.21
N ILE A 53 2.32 -2.90 4.49
CA ILE A 53 2.00 -1.98 5.57
C ILE A 53 2.53 -0.57 5.25
N GLU A 54 3.81 -0.46 4.87
CA GLU A 54 4.43 0.81 4.54
C GLU A 54 3.69 1.55 3.40
N SER A 55 3.30 0.82 2.35
CA SER A 55 2.59 1.40 1.20
C SER A 55 1.20 1.92 1.58
N ILE A 56 0.47 1.15 2.41
CA ILE A 56 -0.85 1.54 2.92
C ILE A 56 -0.73 2.76 3.84
N SER A 57 0.25 2.79 4.74
CA SER A 57 0.47 3.91 5.65
C SER A 57 0.82 5.20 4.90
N LYS A 58 1.74 5.15 3.92
CA LYS A 58 2.10 6.32 3.10
C LYS A 58 0.92 6.85 2.30
N LEU A 59 0.08 5.96 1.77
CA LEU A 59 -1.15 6.36 1.09
C LEU A 59 -2.10 7.07 2.05
N TYR A 60 -2.32 6.52 3.23
CA TYR A 60 -3.19 7.13 4.23
C TYR A 60 -2.68 8.52 4.65
N GLU A 61 -1.40 8.66 4.96
CA GLU A 61 -0.79 9.95 5.29
C GLU A 61 -0.98 10.98 4.17
N ALA A 62 -0.75 10.58 2.91
CA ALA A 62 -0.96 11.47 1.77
C ALA A 62 -2.45 11.87 1.59
N SER A 63 -3.38 10.95 1.85
CA SER A 63 -4.83 11.23 1.81
C SER A 63 -5.24 12.27 2.87
N VAL A 64 -4.68 12.17 4.07
CA VAL A 64 -4.94 13.12 5.17
C VAL A 64 -4.36 14.48 4.81
N GLN A 65 -3.11 14.55 4.33
CA GLN A 65 -2.48 15.80 3.89
C GLN A 65 -3.30 16.53 2.82
N ALA A 66 -3.77 15.82 1.79
CA ALA A 66 -4.61 16.39 0.74
C ALA A 66 -5.98 16.87 1.29
N SER A 67 -6.57 16.14 2.23
CA SER A 67 -7.84 16.49 2.87
C SER A 67 -7.72 17.70 3.80
N ASP A 68 -6.64 17.81 4.55
CA ASP A 68 -6.34 18.96 5.41
C ASP A 68 -6.09 20.22 4.58
N ALA A 69 -5.29 20.10 3.52
CA ALA A 69 -5.04 21.20 2.58
C ALA A 69 -6.35 21.69 1.93
N THR A 70 -7.21 20.75 1.53
CA THR A 70 -8.51 21.08 0.95
C THR A 70 -9.41 21.77 1.96
N SER A 71 -9.51 21.22 3.18
CA SER A 71 -10.31 21.79 4.26
C SER A 71 -9.86 23.21 4.62
N TYR A 72 -8.55 23.47 4.61
CA TYR A 72 -8.01 24.81 4.81
C TYR A 72 -8.52 25.78 3.73
N VAL A 73 -8.36 25.41 2.45
CA VAL A 73 -8.78 26.23 1.32
C VAL A 73 -10.30 26.47 1.34
N VAL A 74 -11.08 25.44 1.70
CA VAL A 74 -12.54 25.54 1.88
C VAL A 74 -12.89 26.59 2.95
N ARG A 75 -12.22 26.58 4.11
CA ARG A 75 -12.47 27.52 5.22
C ARG A 75 -12.10 28.96 4.90
N MET A 76 -11.11 29.17 4.05
CA MET A 76 -10.65 30.52 3.69
C MET A 76 -11.61 31.25 2.74
N GLN A 77 -12.65 30.59 2.17
CA GLN A 77 -13.79 31.19 1.44
C GLN A 77 -13.47 32.38 0.52
N GLY A 78 -12.29 32.37 -0.12
CA GLY A 78 -11.88 33.40 -1.07
C GLY A 78 -10.69 34.26 -0.65
N GLU A 79 -10.21 34.17 0.58
CA GLU A 79 -8.93 34.75 1.01
C GLU A 79 -7.77 33.78 0.74
N LEU A 80 -7.64 33.37 -0.53
CA LEU A 80 -6.70 32.34 -0.92
C LEU A 80 -5.35 32.93 -1.34
N GLU A 81 -4.35 32.74 -0.49
CA GLU A 81 -2.95 32.96 -0.87
C GLU A 81 -2.55 32.00 -2.01
N LYS A 82 -1.93 32.53 -3.07
CA LYS A 82 -1.53 31.74 -4.26
C LYS A 82 -0.65 30.53 -3.90
N GLU A 83 0.22 30.70 -2.92
CA GLU A 83 1.14 29.65 -2.44
C GLU A 83 0.40 28.46 -1.81
N ARG A 84 -0.72 28.71 -1.11
CA ARG A 84 -1.51 27.65 -0.48
C ARG A 84 -2.28 26.80 -1.48
N VAL A 85 -2.74 27.40 -2.58
CA VAL A 85 -3.38 26.65 -3.67
C VAL A 85 -2.36 25.79 -4.43
N LEU A 86 -1.14 26.31 -4.63
CA LEU A 86 -0.05 25.51 -5.20
C LEU A 86 0.33 24.33 -4.30
N SER A 87 0.38 24.52 -2.98
CA SER A 87 0.60 23.42 -2.03
C SER A 87 -0.49 22.37 -2.13
N LEU A 88 -1.77 22.78 -2.17
CA LEU A 88 -2.89 21.85 -2.35
C LEU A 88 -2.73 20.99 -3.61
N GLU A 89 -2.36 21.61 -4.74
CA GLU A 89 -2.14 20.88 -5.99
C GLU A 89 -1.05 19.80 -5.84
N LEU A 90 0.05 20.15 -5.18
CA LEU A 90 1.15 19.22 -4.93
C LEU A 90 0.73 18.08 -4.00
N ASP A 91 -0.05 18.37 -2.96
CA ASP A 91 -0.52 17.39 -1.99
C ASP A 91 -1.51 16.40 -2.64
N VAL A 92 -2.44 16.88 -3.47
CA VAL A 92 -3.36 16.02 -4.24
C VAL A 92 -2.61 15.15 -5.26
N LYS A 93 -1.61 15.72 -5.96
CA LYS A 93 -0.75 14.96 -6.88
C LYS A 93 0.05 13.87 -6.17
N LYS A 94 0.60 14.20 -5.00
CA LYS A 94 1.33 13.25 -4.14
C LYS A 94 0.40 12.12 -3.70
N PHE A 95 -0.83 12.43 -3.30
CA PHE A 95 -1.83 11.43 -2.94
C PHE A 95 -2.14 10.49 -4.11
N ALA A 96 -2.40 11.02 -5.31
CA ALA A 96 -2.64 10.20 -6.51
C ALA A 96 -1.46 9.28 -6.85
N GLU A 97 -0.21 9.76 -6.71
CA GLU A 97 0.97 8.95 -6.97
C GLU A 97 1.14 7.85 -5.91
N GLN A 98 0.94 8.15 -4.63
CA GLN A 98 0.97 7.12 -3.58
C GLN A 98 -0.11 6.06 -3.83
N TYR A 99 -1.30 6.45 -4.29
CA TYR A 99 -2.35 5.50 -4.62
C TYR A 99 -1.96 4.60 -5.77
N ARG A 100 -1.38 5.14 -6.85
CA ARG A 100 -0.87 4.35 -7.98
C ARG A 100 0.13 3.28 -7.55
N LEU A 101 1.00 3.61 -6.59
CA LEU A 101 1.99 2.68 -6.03
C LEU A 101 1.37 1.64 -5.09
N ALA A 102 0.33 2.03 -4.36
CA ALA A 102 -0.32 1.19 -3.36
C ALA A 102 -1.45 0.31 -3.91
N LYS A 103 -2.01 0.64 -5.08
CA LYS A 103 -3.25 0.02 -5.62
C LYS A 103 -3.23 -1.50 -5.65
N LEU A 104 -2.09 -2.10 -5.99
CA LEU A 104 -1.92 -3.57 -6.05
C LEU A 104 -2.08 -4.28 -4.70
N TRP A 105 -2.04 -3.53 -3.60
CA TRP A 105 -2.10 -4.06 -2.24
C TRP A 105 -3.47 -3.89 -1.58
N LEU A 106 -4.39 -3.17 -2.22
CA LEU A 106 -5.67 -2.77 -1.67
C LEU A 106 -6.78 -3.68 -2.17
N SER A 107 -7.83 -3.83 -1.36
CA SER A 107 -9.09 -4.42 -1.81
C SER A 107 -9.85 -3.46 -2.74
N ASP A 108 -10.76 -4.00 -3.55
CA ASP A 108 -11.56 -3.21 -4.49
C ASP A 108 -12.40 -2.14 -3.77
N ASP A 109 -12.93 -2.46 -2.58
CA ASP A 109 -13.69 -1.50 -1.76
C ASP A 109 -12.85 -0.29 -1.34
N VAL A 110 -11.60 -0.53 -0.92
CA VAL A 110 -10.67 0.56 -0.55
C VAL A 110 -10.27 1.34 -1.79
N CYS A 111 -10.01 0.67 -2.92
CA CYS A 111 -9.74 1.35 -4.20
C CYS A 111 -10.90 2.28 -4.58
N ASN A 112 -12.14 1.81 -4.50
CA ASN A 112 -13.33 2.60 -4.82
C ASN A 112 -13.45 3.84 -3.92
N LEU A 113 -13.16 3.72 -2.63
CA LEU A 113 -13.17 4.85 -1.71
C LEU A 113 -12.05 5.87 -2.01
N VAL A 114 -10.85 5.39 -2.34
CA VAL A 114 -9.73 6.26 -2.73
C VAL A 114 -10.02 6.98 -4.06
N ASP A 115 -10.60 6.26 -5.04
CA ASP A 115 -11.02 6.84 -6.31
C ASP A 115 -12.06 7.95 -6.10
N GLN A 116 -13.10 7.69 -5.29
CA GLN A 116 -14.08 8.72 -4.92
C GLN A 116 -13.44 9.94 -4.26
N LEU A 117 -12.46 9.73 -3.36
CA LEU A 117 -11.78 10.83 -2.69
C LEU A 117 -10.93 11.66 -3.68
N LEU A 118 -10.24 11.00 -4.60
CA LEU A 118 -9.46 11.66 -5.65
C LEU A 118 -10.34 12.46 -6.62
N ASP A 119 -11.50 11.91 -7.00
CA ASP A 119 -12.46 12.61 -7.86
C ASP A 119 -12.97 13.89 -7.20
N GLN A 120 -13.26 13.85 -5.89
CA GLN A 120 -13.69 15.02 -5.13
C GLN A 120 -12.59 16.07 -5.01
N HIS A 121 -11.35 15.65 -4.72
CA HIS A 121 -10.19 16.55 -4.70
C HIS A 121 -9.95 17.21 -6.07
N SER A 122 -10.08 16.44 -7.15
CA SER A 122 -9.94 16.93 -8.52
C SER A 122 -11.04 17.96 -8.86
N ALA A 123 -12.29 17.66 -8.54
CA ALA A 123 -13.42 18.56 -8.74
C ALA A 123 -13.24 19.85 -7.94
N PHE A 124 -12.83 19.75 -6.67
CA PHE A 124 -12.56 20.91 -5.83
C PHE A 124 -11.40 21.76 -6.38
N TYR A 125 -10.31 21.15 -6.83
CA TYR A 125 -9.19 21.87 -7.43
C TYR A 125 -9.62 22.72 -8.64
N GLN A 126 -10.55 22.22 -9.47
CA GLN A 126 -11.10 23.02 -10.58
C GLN A 126 -11.84 24.27 -10.10
N VAL A 127 -12.59 24.18 -9.00
CA VAL A 127 -13.28 25.33 -8.37
C VAL A 127 -12.27 26.36 -7.89
N VAL A 128 -11.25 25.92 -7.15
CA VAL A 128 -10.20 26.80 -6.61
C VAL A 128 -9.48 27.53 -7.74
N ARG A 129 -9.12 26.81 -8.80
CA ARG A 129 -8.45 27.39 -9.98
C ARG A 129 -9.35 28.41 -10.69
N GLY A 130 -10.63 28.09 -10.86
CA GLY A 130 -11.63 29.02 -11.42
C GLY A 130 -11.75 30.30 -10.59
N TYR A 131 -11.78 30.16 -9.27
CA TYR A 131 -11.82 31.29 -8.33
C TYR A 131 -10.56 32.18 -8.42
N GLN A 132 -9.36 31.58 -8.49
CA GLN A 132 -8.11 32.33 -8.69
C GLN A 132 -8.05 33.10 -10.02
N LEU A 133 -8.54 32.49 -11.10
CA LEU A 133 -8.63 33.16 -12.40
C LEU A 133 -9.58 34.36 -12.33
N LYS A 134 -10.70 34.25 -11.61
CA LYS A 134 -11.60 35.39 -11.37
C LYS A 134 -10.93 36.49 -10.56
N GLN A 135 -10.24 36.17 -9.46
CA GLN A 135 -9.53 37.17 -8.66
C GLN A 135 -8.44 37.91 -9.44
N SER A 136 -7.82 37.26 -10.41
CA SER A 136 -6.84 37.89 -11.31
C SER A 136 -7.47 38.67 -12.47
N GLY A 137 -8.80 38.80 -12.52
CA GLY A 137 -9.51 39.51 -13.60
C GLY A 137 -9.57 38.75 -14.93
N LEU A 138 -9.12 37.48 -14.95
CA LEU A 138 -9.04 36.63 -16.14
C LEU A 138 -10.19 35.60 -16.23
N GLY A 139 -11.01 35.49 -15.18
CA GLY A 139 -12.12 34.54 -15.09
C GLY A 139 -13.50 35.21 -15.28
N LYS A 140 -14.46 34.45 -15.84
CA LYS A 140 -15.88 34.84 -15.87
C LYS A 140 -16.52 34.66 -14.48
N THR A 141 -17.73 35.20 -14.31
CA THR A 141 -18.56 35.17 -13.09
C THR A 141 -18.50 33.81 -12.37
N LEU A 142 -18.51 33.81 -11.04
CA LEU A 142 -18.59 32.56 -10.27
C LEU A 142 -19.92 31.91 -10.66
N ASP A 143 -19.85 30.82 -11.40
CA ASP A 143 -21.05 30.09 -11.79
C ASP A 143 -21.67 29.47 -10.53
N SER A 144 -22.99 29.43 -10.45
CA SER A 144 -23.74 28.81 -9.34
C SER A 144 -23.24 27.39 -9.03
N ASN A 145 -22.85 26.66 -10.08
CA ASN A 145 -22.23 25.33 -10.00
C ASN A 145 -20.93 25.29 -9.16
N MET A 146 -20.15 26.36 -9.08
CA MET A 146 -18.92 26.39 -8.28
C MET A 146 -19.19 26.47 -6.77
N LEU A 147 -20.25 27.19 -6.37
CA LEU A 147 -20.64 27.27 -4.96
C LEU A 147 -21.12 25.89 -4.47
N ASP A 148 -21.91 25.20 -5.29
CA ASP A 148 -22.40 23.85 -5.00
C ASP A 148 -21.27 22.83 -4.85
N LEU A 149 -20.22 22.95 -5.68
CA LEU A 149 -19.04 22.09 -5.58
C LEU A 149 -18.21 22.39 -4.33
N TRP A 150 -18.13 23.65 -3.91
CA TRP A 150 -17.50 24.04 -2.65
C TRP A 150 -18.24 23.43 -1.45
N THR A 151 -19.56 23.57 -1.43
CA THR A 151 -20.41 23.01 -0.37
C THR A 151 -20.37 21.48 -0.36
N ARG A 152 -20.29 20.83 -1.53
CA ARG A 152 -20.09 19.38 -1.60
C ARG A 152 -18.74 18.98 -1.06
N ALA A 153 -17.65 19.67 -1.42
CA ALA A 153 -16.33 19.37 -0.88
C ALA A 153 -16.29 19.47 0.65
N ASP A 154 -16.91 20.52 1.22
CA ASP A 154 -16.95 20.73 2.68
C ASP A 154 -17.71 19.62 3.44
N ASN A 155 -18.77 19.07 2.83
CA ASN A 155 -19.61 18.05 3.47
C ASN A 155 -19.18 16.61 3.16
N GLU A 156 -18.77 16.32 1.92
CA GLU A 156 -18.54 14.96 1.43
C GLU A 156 -17.11 14.47 1.69
N LEU A 157 -16.09 15.34 1.59
CA LEU A 157 -14.69 14.94 1.83
C LEU A 157 -14.47 14.38 3.24
N PRO A 158 -14.97 15.00 4.34
CA PRO A 158 -14.80 14.44 5.68
C PRO A 158 -15.47 13.08 5.85
N LEU A 159 -16.63 12.88 5.22
CA LEU A 159 -17.38 11.63 5.26
C LEU A 159 -16.61 10.50 4.54
N ILE A 160 -16.09 10.78 3.35
CA ILE A 160 -15.29 9.80 2.59
C ILE A 160 -13.98 9.50 3.33
N GLN A 161 -13.31 10.52 3.87
CA GLN A 161 -12.07 10.35 4.64
C GLN A 161 -12.29 9.50 5.91
N SER A 162 -13.40 9.69 6.61
CA SER A 162 -13.76 8.87 7.77
C SER A 162 -13.96 7.40 7.39
N LYS A 163 -14.71 7.13 6.31
CA LYS A 163 -14.90 5.75 5.79
C LYS A 163 -13.57 5.12 5.37
N LEU A 164 -12.71 5.90 4.72
CA LEU A 164 -11.40 5.46 4.27
C LEU A 164 -10.49 5.09 5.45
N CYS A 165 -10.51 5.87 6.54
CA CYS A 165 -9.78 5.56 7.77
C CYS A 165 -10.19 4.21 8.36
N GLU A 166 -11.49 3.94 8.48
CA GLU A 166 -11.99 2.65 8.96
C GLU A 166 -11.63 1.50 8.02
N ALA A 167 -11.72 1.73 6.70
CA ALA A 167 -11.34 0.72 5.71
C ALA A 167 -9.85 0.39 5.74
N PHE A 168 -8.97 1.38 5.95
CA PHE A 168 -7.54 1.14 6.12
C PHE A 168 -7.22 0.41 7.42
N LYS A 169 -7.88 0.75 8.54
CA LYS A 169 -7.75 -0.02 9.79
C LYS A 169 -8.11 -1.49 9.58
N ALA A 170 -9.20 -1.75 8.87
CA ALA A 170 -9.64 -3.11 8.55
C ALA A 170 -8.62 -3.83 7.64
N GLU A 171 -8.06 -3.17 6.63
CA GLU A 171 -6.99 -3.76 5.80
C GLU A 171 -5.72 -4.06 6.58
N LEU A 172 -5.30 -3.16 7.47
CA LEU A 172 -4.13 -3.37 8.33
C LEU A 172 -4.36 -4.51 9.33
N ALA A 173 -5.57 -4.65 9.87
CA ALA A 173 -5.92 -5.74 10.78
C ALA A 173 -5.85 -7.12 10.11
N LYS A 174 -6.09 -7.23 8.80
CA LYS A 174 -5.89 -8.48 8.04
C LYS A 174 -4.43 -8.87 7.88
N ILE A 175 -3.52 -7.93 8.10
CA ILE A 175 -2.07 -8.08 7.87
C ILE A 175 -1.32 -8.35 9.18
N SER A 176 -1.83 -7.84 10.31
CA SER A 176 -1.29 -8.16 11.64
C SER A 176 -1.70 -9.57 12.09
N PRO A 177 -0.77 -10.39 12.59
CA PRO A 177 -1.05 -11.74 13.11
C PRO A 177 -1.88 -11.74 14.40
#